data_AF-E1QGT1-F1
#
_entry.id   AF-E1QGT1-F1
#
_cell.length_a   1.000
_cell.length_b   1.000
_cell.length_c   1.000
_cell.angle_alpha   90.00
_cell.angle_beta   90.00
_cell.angle_gamma   90.00
#
_symmetry.space_group_name_H-M   'P 1'
#
loop_
_entity.id
_entity.type
_entity.pdbx_description
1 polymer ?
#
loop_
_entity_poly.entity_id
_entity_poly.type
_entity_poly.pdbx_seq_one_letter_code
_entity_poly.pdbx_strand_id
1 'polypeptide(L)'
;MSRFQQIRVRVEAHYAKSLAKDFPALHGRICKLDNRYLQHEPPLMELVPVVARLGLDPHVEPKTRQIASRWAGRLEALERQAQNNIASWLLAAAEQDLARMDELFMELEEALAELD
;
A
#
# COMPACT_ATOMS: atom_id res chain seq x y z
N MET A 1 -32.15 -16.94 -17.00
CA MET A 1 -30.85 -16.54 -16.40
C MET A 1 -30.21 -15.48 -17.29
N SER A 2 -29.66 -14.41 -16.70
CA SER A 2 -29.08 -13.29 -17.46
C SER A 2 -27.87 -13.77 -18.27
N ARG A 3 -27.81 -13.42 -19.56
CA ARG A 3 -26.70 -13.78 -20.47
C ARG A 3 -25.41 -13.01 -20.19
N PHE A 4 -25.42 -12.02 -19.28
CA PHE A 4 -24.34 -11.05 -19.11
C PHE A 4 -24.01 -10.74 -17.64
N GLN A 5 -24.33 -11.63 -16.70
CA GLN A 5 -23.96 -11.40 -15.30
C GLN A 5 -22.44 -11.48 -15.12
N GLN A 6 -21.86 -10.41 -14.59
CA GLN A 6 -20.44 -10.31 -14.23
C GLN A 6 -20.34 -9.96 -12.75
N ILE A 7 -19.46 -10.66 -12.03
CA ILE A 7 -19.09 -10.31 -10.66
C ILE A 7 -17.71 -9.67 -10.73
N ARG A 8 -17.57 -8.48 -10.13
CA ARG A 8 -16.31 -7.77 -10.02
C ARG A 8 -15.98 -7.56 -8.56
N VAL A 9 -14.78 -7.95 -8.16
CA VAL A 9 -14.21 -7.65 -6.84
C VAL A 9 -13.26 -6.47 -7.00
N ARG A 10 -13.33 -5.50 -6.09
CA ARG A 10 -12.44 -4.35 -6.02
C ARG A 10 -11.99 -4.17 -4.57
N VAL A 11 -10.74 -3.75 -4.41
CA VAL A 11 -10.23 -3.28 -3.12
C VAL A 11 -10.31 -1.76 -3.16
N GLU A 12 -10.99 -1.18 -2.17
CA GLU A 12 -11.19 0.26 -2.07
C GLU A 12 -10.50 0.76 -0.80
N ALA A 13 -10.04 2.01 -0.84
CA ALA A 13 -9.45 2.63 0.33
C ALA A 13 -10.50 2.88 1.42
N HIS A 14 -10.18 2.51 2.66
CA HIS A 14 -11.03 2.82 3.81
C HIS A 14 -10.20 3.45 4.94
N TYR A 15 -9.69 4.64 4.67
CA TYR A 15 -9.01 5.47 5.66
C TYR A 15 -10.02 5.99 6.70
N ALA A 16 -9.62 6.08 7.95
CA ALA A 16 -10.44 6.63 9.03
C ALA A 16 -10.70 8.12 8.81
N LYS A 17 -9.72 8.84 8.24
CA LYS A 17 -9.87 10.26 7.87
C LYS A 17 -9.41 10.55 6.44
N SER A 18 -8.16 10.22 6.12
CA SER A 18 -7.54 10.35 4.80
C SER A 18 -6.12 9.77 4.87
N LEU A 19 -5.56 9.40 3.72
CA LEU A 19 -4.17 8.93 3.64
C LEU A 19 -3.19 9.92 4.28
N ALA A 20 -3.38 11.22 4.07
CA ALA A 20 -2.53 12.27 4.64
C ALA A 20 -2.60 12.38 6.18
N LYS A 21 -3.71 11.96 6.78
CA LYS A 21 -3.92 12.03 8.24
C LYS A 21 -3.58 10.74 8.95
N ASP A 22 -3.87 9.61 8.30
CA ASP A 22 -3.65 8.28 8.88
C ASP A 22 -2.21 7.81 8.63
N PHE A 23 -1.56 8.30 7.56
CA PHE A 23 -0.17 7.99 7.20
C PHE A 23 0.63 9.26 6.81
N PRO A 24 0.78 10.25 7.72
CA PRO A 24 1.40 11.54 7.40
C PRO A 24 2.86 11.46 6.95
N ALA A 25 3.68 10.59 7.56
CA ALA A 25 5.09 10.45 7.25
C ALA A 25 5.30 9.81 5.88
N LEU A 26 4.52 8.77 5.56
CA LEU A 26 4.48 8.16 4.24
C LEU A 26 3.95 9.13 3.19
N HIS A 27 2.83 9.81 3.46
CA HIS A 27 2.24 10.79 2.55
C HIS A 27 3.25 11.89 2.20
N GLY A 28 3.94 12.46 3.19
CA GLY A 28 4.95 13.50 2.98
C GLY A 28 6.09 13.04 2.07
N ARG A 29 6.51 11.77 2.17
CA ARG A 29 7.57 11.18 1.33
C ARG A 29 7.09 10.88 -0.08
N ILE A 30 5.86 10.37 -0.23
CA ILE A 30 5.24 10.16 -1.55
C ILE A 30 5.04 11.51 -2.25
N CYS A 31 4.61 12.55 -1.54
CA CYS A 31 4.48 13.90 -2.11
C CYS A 31 5.78 14.44 -2.70
N LYS A 32 6.90 14.19 -2.01
CA LYS A 32 8.24 14.58 -2.48
C LYS A 32 8.70 13.77 -3.70
N LEU A 33 8.21 12.53 -3.83
CA LEU A 33 8.51 11.66 -4.98
C LEU A 33 7.67 12.05 -6.20
N ASP A 34 6.34 11.98 -6.09
CA ASP A 34 5.39 12.34 -7.15
C ASP A 34 3.97 12.44 -6.58
N ASN A 35 3.40 13.66 -6.59
CA ASN A 35 2.05 13.92 -6.09
C ASN A 35 0.93 13.20 -6.85
N ARG A 36 1.18 12.71 -8.07
CA ARG A 36 0.16 12.02 -8.88
C ARG A 36 -0.33 10.72 -8.23
N TYR A 37 0.49 10.09 -7.40
CA TYR A 37 0.11 8.89 -6.66
C TYR A 37 -0.98 9.13 -5.62
N LEU A 38 -1.21 10.38 -5.20
CA LEU A 38 -2.11 10.72 -4.09
C LEU A 38 -3.42 11.36 -4.54
N GLN A 39 -3.64 11.53 -5.86
CA GLN A 39 -4.78 12.28 -6.40
C GLN A 39 -6.16 11.68 -6.08
N HIS A 40 -6.22 10.38 -5.78
CA HIS A 40 -7.48 9.65 -5.58
C HIS A 40 -7.58 8.91 -4.25
N GLU A 41 -6.70 9.19 -3.28
CA GLU A 41 -6.59 8.41 -2.03
C GLU A 41 -6.55 6.89 -2.32
N PRO A 42 -5.49 6.40 -2.98
CA PRO A 42 -5.44 5.01 -3.44
C PRO A 42 -5.52 4.03 -2.26
N PRO A 43 -6.04 2.80 -2.45
CA PRO A 43 -5.93 1.75 -1.44
C PRO A 43 -4.46 1.39 -1.19
N LEU A 44 -4.15 0.85 -0.01
CA LEU A 44 -2.78 0.47 0.37
C LEU A 44 -2.11 -0.49 -0.62
N MET A 45 -2.88 -1.40 -1.23
CA MET A 45 -2.39 -2.27 -2.30
C MET A 45 -1.78 -1.50 -3.47
N GLU A 46 -2.40 -0.38 -3.88
CA GLU A 46 -1.89 0.45 -4.98
C GLU A 46 -0.66 1.28 -4.56
N LEU A 47 -0.41 1.42 -3.26
CA LEU A 47 0.78 2.10 -2.73
C LEU A 47 2.01 1.19 -2.62
N VAL A 48 1.84 -0.14 -2.65
CA VAL A 48 2.96 -1.11 -2.62
C VAL A 48 4.06 -0.79 -3.64
N PRO A 49 3.77 -0.59 -4.94
CA PRO A 49 4.81 -0.22 -5.92
C PRO A 49 5.42 1.16 -5.65
N VAL A 50 4.69 2.07 -5.00
CA VAL A 50 5.21 3.39 -4.61
C VAL A 50 6.22 3.26 -3.47
N VAL A 51 5.96 2.39 -2.49
CA VAL A 51 6.92 2.07 -1.43
C VAL A 51 8.19 1.43 -2.00
N ALA A 52 8.04 0.47 -2.93
CA ALA A 52 9.19 -0.10 -3.62
C ALA A 52 10.02 0.98 -4.35
N ARG A 53 9.34 1.92 -5.01
CA ARG A 53 10.00 3.05 -5.68
C ARG A 53 10.73 3.98 -4.69
N LEU A 54 10.15 4.29 -3.54
CA LEU A 54 10.83 5.04 -2.47
C LEU A 54 12.13 4.34 -2.04
N GLY A 55 12.14 3.00 -2.02
CA GLY A 55 13.31 2.18 -1.69
C GLY A 55 14.37 2.07 -2.80
N LEU A 56 14.08 2.53 -4.01
CA LEU A 56 15.01 2.42 -5.16
C LEU A 56 15.45 3.77 -5.70
N ASP A 57 14.68 4.83 -5.47
CA ASP A 57 14.92 6.14 -6.07
C ASP A 57 16.18 6.80 -5.47
N PRO A 58 17.20 7.13 -6.29
CA PRO A 58 18.44 7.72 -5.83
C PRO A 58 18.28 9.15 -5.26
N HIS A 59 17.17 9.83 -5.56
CA HIS A 59 16.86 11.17 -5.09
C HIS A 59 16.12 11.18 -3.74
N VAL A 60 15.62 10.03 -3.28
CA VAL A 60 15.04 9.87 -1.94
C VAL A 60 16.16 9.81 -0.90
N GLU A 61 15.95 10.44 0.25
CA GLU A 61 16.91 10.44 1.36
C GLU A 61 17.39 9.02 1.71
N PRO A 62 18.70 8.78 1.92
CA PRO A 62 19.25 7.44 2.15
C PRO A 62 18.55 6.64 3.26
N LYS A 63 18.18 7.29 4.38
CA LYS A 63 17.47 6.63 5.48
C LYS A 63 16.05 6.22 5.09
N THR A 64 15.30 7.13 4.47
CA THR A 64 13.96 6.83 3.94
C THR A 64 14.02 5.68 2.93
N ARG A 65 15.03 5.68 2.05
CA ARG A 65 15.25 4.61 1.08
C ARG A 65 15.49 3.27 1.77
N GLN A 66 16.41 3.23 2.74
CA GLN A 66 16.72 2.01 3.49
C GLN A 66 15.50 1.44 4.20
N ILE A 67 14.69 2.30 4.84
CA ILE A 67 13.44 1.89 5.47
C ILE A 67 12.49 1.35 4.39
N ALA A 68 12.16 2.13 3.35
CA ALA A 68 11.25 1.69 2.31
C ALA A 68 11.68 0.34 1.65
N SER A 69 12.97 0.15 1.36
CA SER A 69 13.48 -1.13 0.80
C SER A 69 13.25 -2.32 1.72
N ARG A 70 13.36 -2.16 3.04
CA ARG A 70 13.19 -3.25 4.01
C ARG A 70 11.74 -3.75 4.06
N TRP A 71 10.76 -2.86 3.85
CA TRP A 71 9.34 -3.23 3.88
C TRP A 71 8.81 -3.61 2.49
N ALA A 72 9.36 -3.05 1.41
CA ALA A 72 8.91 -3.29 0.02
C ALA A 72 8.78 -4.79 -0.30
N GLY A 73 9.79 -5.60 0.00
CA GLY A 73 9.73 -7.04 -0.28
C GLY A 73 8.62 -7.79 0.47
N ARG A 74 8.31 -7.39 1.72
CA ARG A 74 7.21 -7.96 2.51
C ARG A 74 5.86 -7.55 1.92
N LEU A 75 5.72 -6.26 1.56
CA LEU A 75 4.51 -5.70 0.97
C LEU A 75 4.21 -6.31 -0.41
N GLU A 76 5.20 -6.45 -1.28
CA GLU A 76 5.05 -7.08 -2.62
C GLU A 76 4.68 -8.56 -2.53
N ALA A 77 5.21 -9.28 -1.54
CA ALA A 77 4.81 -10.67 -1.30
C ALA A 77 3.34 -10.76 -0.87
N LEU A 78 2.94 -9.88 0.04
CA LEU A 78 1.56 -9.84 0.56
C LEU A 78 0.56 -9.37 -0.49
N GLU A 79 0.91 -8.37 -1.31
CA GLU A 79 0.09 -7.90 -2.42
C GLU A 79 -0.18 -9.03 -3.42
N ARG A 80 0.86 -9.77 -3.83
CA ARG A 80 0.72 -10.93 -4.71
C ARG A 80 -0.17 -12.01 -4.09
N GLN A 81 -0.01 -12.27 -2.79
CA GLN A 81 -0.84 -13.24 -2.09
C GLN A 81 -2.32 -12.82 -2.06
N ALA A 82 -2.59 -11.55 -1.71
CA ALA A 82 -3.94 -10.98 -1.72
C ALA A 82 -4.57 -11.05 -3.12
N GLN A 83 -3.84 -10.63 -4.16
CA GLN A 83 -4.30 -10.71 -5.56
C GLN A 83 -4.63 -12.14 -5.97
N ASN A 84 -3.80 -13.12 -5.61
CA ASN A 84 -4.04 -14.52 -5.90
C ASN A 84 -5.29 -15.04 -5.18
N ASN A 85 -5.49 -14.68 -3.90
CA ASN A 85 -6.66 -15.07 -3.14
C ASN A 85 -7.95 -14.44 -3.70
N ILE A 86 -7.90 -13.16 -4.11
CA ILE A 86 -9.02 -12.48 -4.79
C ILE A 86 -9.34 -13.19 -6.12
N ALA A 87 -8.33 -13.45 -6.95
CA ALA A 87 -8.50 -14.12 -8.24
C ALA A 87 -9.05 -15.54 -8.10
N SER A 88 -8.76 -16.21 -6.97
CA SER A 88 -9.21 -17.56 -6.64
C SER A 88 -10.53 -17.60 -5.87
N TRP A 89 -11.18 -16.44 -5.67
CA TRP A 89 -12.42 -16.29 -4.88
C TRP A 89 -12.29 -16.72 -3.42
N LEU A 90 -11.07 -16.74 -2.88
CA LEU A 90 -10.78 -17.00 -1.47
C LEU A 90 -10.89 -15.71 -0.65
N LEU A 91 -12.09 -15.11 -0.65
CA LEU A 91 -12.31 -13.75 -0.13
C LEU A 91 -11.95 -13.60 1.36
N ALA A 92 -12.21 -14.62 2.17
CA ALA A 92 -11.83 -14.59 3.59
C ALA A 92 -10.29 -14.60 3.79
N ALA A 93 -9.56 -15.31 2.93
CA ALA A 93 -8.09 -15.29 2.98
C ALA A 93 -7.54 -13.96 2.44
N ALA A 94 -8.16 -13.42 1.39
CA ALA A 94 -7.82 -12.09 0.88
C ALA A 94 -8.05 -11.00 1.94
N GLU A 95 -9.14 -11.05 2.69
CA GLU A 95 -9.42 -10.13 3.79
C GLU A 95 -8.33 -10.19 4.88
N GLN A 96 -7.88 -11.40 5.24
CA GLN A 96 -6.76 -11.58 6.18
C GLN A 96 -5.45 -10.99 5.64
N ASP A 97 -5.18 -11.16 4.34
CA ASP A 97 -3.99 -10.58 3.71
C ASP A 97 -4.05 -9.05 3.70
N LEU A 98 -5.23 -8.47 3.44
CA LEU A 98 -5.45 -7.01 3.48
C LEU A 98 -5.29 -6.47 4.90
N ALA A 99 -5.84 -7.12 5.92
CA ALA A 99 -5.66 -6.71 7.31
C ALA A 99 -4.17 -6.75 7.72
N ARG A 100 -3.44 -7.77 7.27
CA ARG A 100 -1.98 -7.84 7.48
C ARG A 100 -1.23 -6.75 6.71
N MET A 101 -1.76 -6.30 5.57
CA MET A 101 -1.18 -5.20 4.82
C MET A 101 -1.32 -3.90 5.59
N ASP A 102 -2.48 -3.67 6.23
CA ASP A 102 -2.69 -2.52 7.12
C ASP A 102 -1.66 -2.51 8.25
N GLU A 103 -1.43 -3.65 8.91
CA GLU A 103 -0.40 -3.80 9.95
C GLU A 103 1.00 -3.42 9.45
N LEU A 104 1.40 -3.91 8.27
CA LEU A 104 2.71 -3.59 7.69
C LEU A 104 2.86 -2.12 7.32
N PHE A 105 1.79 -1.49 6.84
CA PHE A 105 1.80 -0.06 6.54
C PHE A 105 1.86 0.79 7.82
N MET A 106 1.21 0.35 8.91
CA MET A 106 1.37 0.99 10.22
C MET A 106 2.81 0.87 10.74
N GLU A 107 3.41 -0.32 10.68
CA GLU A 107 4.84 -0.51 11.05
C GLU A 107 5.77 0.38 10.21
N LEU A 108 5.48 0.52 8.90
CA LEU A 108 6.25 1.38 8.00
C LEU A 108 6.10 2.86 8.38
N GLU A 109 4.88 3.30 8.65
CA GLU A 109 4.59 4.68 9.06
C GLU A 109 5.32 5.05 10.35
N GLU A 110 5.28 4.20 11.36
CA GLU A 110 6.02 4.38 12.62
C GLU A 110 7.52 4.52 12.35
N ALA A 111 8.11 3.62 11.56
CA ALA A 111 9.53 3.66 11.23
C ALA A 111 9.92 4.93 10.44
N LEU A 112 9.03 5.43 9.57
CA LEU A 112 9.27 6.66 8.82
C LEU A 112 9.12 7.90 9.71
N ALA A 113 8.18 7.90 10.67
CA ALA A 113 7.98 8.99 11.61
C ALA A 113 9.17 9.18 12.57
N GLU A 114 9.89 8.11 12.91
CA GLU A 114 11.12 8.18 13.72
C GLU A 114 12.30 8.91 13.03
N LEU A 115 12.20 9.18 11.73
CA LEU A 115 13.22 9.92 10.98
C LEU A 115 13.06 11.45 11.06
N ASP A 116 11.88 11.93 11.44
CA ASP A 116 11.53 13.36 11.53
C ASP A 116 11.76 13.91 12.95
#